data_AF-A0A9R1BM27-F1
#
_entry.id   AF-A0A9R1BM27-F1
#
_cell.length_a   1.000
_cell.length_b   1.000
_cell.length_c   1.000
_cell.angle_alpha   90.00
_cell.angle_beta   90.00
_cell.angle_gamma   90.00
#
_symmetry.space_group_name_H-M   'P 1'
#
loop_
_entity.id
_entity.type
_entity.pdbx_description
1 polymer ?
#
loop_
_entity_poly.entity_id
_entity_poly.type
_entity_poly.pdbx_seq_one_letter_code
_entity_poly.pdbx_strand_id
1 'polypeptide(L)'
;MLLLAILAVSLAYQSGLNPPGGFWSRSTDHHSAADRILEDTHHRRFIAFFYLNAIAFVASIVMITLLLNKMASDKVTKRRALPITMIVVLLSLTGAFALGNCREANKTVFISVLVCSVLAYVLIHVLIAIHIIPPEWRRQVAEMLEHSVSHFCSVPCQFGHNHTGGDTSEKELGRRRNLLLTIAILAVTVTYQAGMNPPGGVWSDDQKATGTPGNPILQDTHPKRYDVFYYSNSVSFVSSVVVKILLVNKESCEYGIKSYALRVCLVAGLLGLLIAYVAGSCRNIKQSIYLSTIAMGVLVSLLIQVLLSSMHDTLGKPLAKCLGFLHDLLFHAEGEQVNTPVSPEASVDVRSEASVEVRPEASVVEEERVRKRHKYLMLLAILAASIAYQAGLNPPGGFWSDDKGHVSGNPVLRDINHRRFKIFFWFNSFAFMASIVVIILLLSKSIRKKAVPIGVLHLIMILDMLALMTAFAAGSCSKLRTSVYVYALVGCVVVILLLLIIVTSAIAKYWKPREGSGINSLRRPEPVSGANTSA
;
A
#
# COMPACT_ATOMS: atom_id res chain seq x y z
N MET A 1 2.24 -7.11 15.21
CA MET A 1 3.28 -8.00 15.76
C MET A 1 3.37 -9.30 14.96
N LEU A 2 2.35 -10.17 15.00
CA LEU A 2 2.41 -11.47 14.27
C LEU A 2 2.73 -11.33 12.78
N LEU A 3 2.00 -10.47 12.06
CA LEU A 3 2.23 -10.29 10.62
C LEU A 3 3.63 -9.73 10.31
N LEU A 4 4.18 -8.89 11.20
CA LEU A 4 5.57 -8.42 11.07
C LEU A 4 6.58 -9.54 11.33
N ALA A 5 6.30 -10.41 12.30
CA ALA A 5 7.18 -11.52 12.63
C ALA A 5 7.27 -12.51 11.46
N ILE A 6 6.12 -12.90 10.90
CA ILE A 6 6.04 -13.76 9.72
C ILE A 6 6.81 -13.14 8.55
N LEU A 7 6.64 -11.83 8.36
CA LEU A 7 7.35 -11.08 7.34
C LEU A 7 8.86 -11.12 7.52
N ALA A 8 9.33 -10.80 8.73
CA ALA A 8 10.75 -10.69 9.02
C ALA A 8 11.43 -12.06 8.96
N VAL A 9 10.74 -13.13 9.39
CA VAL A 9 11.17 -14.51 9.10
C VAL A 9 11.33 -14.71 7.60
N SER A 10 10.31 -14.35 6.80
CA SER A 10 10.33 -14.58 5.35
C SER A 10 11.45 -13.80 4.64
N LEU A 11 11.62 -12.53 4.98
CA LEU A 11 12.67 -11.67 4.43
C LEU A 11 14.06 -12.18 4.82
N ALA A 12 14.25 -12.46 6.11
CA ALA A 12 15.54 -12.92 6.61
C ALA A 12 15.91 -14.29 6.06
N TYR A 13 14.93 -15.19 5.93
CA TYR A 13 15.13 -16.49 5.30
C TYR A 13 15.54 -16.34 3.83
N GLN A 14 14.80 -15.56 3.05
CA GLN A 14 15.09 -15.36 1.63
C GLN A 14 16.46 -14.71 1.39
N SER A 15 16.79 -13.64 2.11
CA SER A 15 18.09 -12.95 1.95
C SER A 15 19.26 -13.72 2.59
N GLY A 16 18.98 -14.62 3.52
CA GLY A 16 19.99 -15.52 4.08
C GLY A 16 20.38 -16.63 3.11
N LEU A 17 19.41 -17.15 2.36
CA LEU A 17 19.63 -18.15 1.32
C LEU A 17 20.08 -17.56 -0.02
N ASN A 18 19.74 -16.31 -0.31
CA ASN A 18 20.17 -15.60 -1.51
C ASN A 18 20.84 -14.30 -1.05
N PRO A 19 22.12 -14.35 -0.63
CA PRO A 19 22.83 -13.19 -0.17
C PRO A 19 22.96 -12.16 -1.31
N PRO A 20 22.98 -10.87 -0.98
CA PRO A 20 23.13 -9.82 -1.97
C PRO A 20 24.43 -9.99 -2.74
N GLY A 21 24.37 -9.84 -4.06
CA GLY A 21 25.51 -10.09 -4.95
C GLY A 21 25.53 -11.51 -5.55
N GLY A 22 24.78 -12.46 -4.99
CA GLY A 22 24.65 -13.80 -5.54
C GLY A 22 25.85 -14.70 -5.25
N PHE A 23 26.05 -15.66 -6.15
CA PHE A 23 27.01 -16.76 -5.98
C PHE A 23 27.92 -16.87 -7.20
N TRP A 24 29.13 -17.35 -6.96
CA TRP A 24 30.03 -17.75 -8.05
C TRP A 24 29.43 -18.93 -8.82
N SER A 25 29.44 -18.85 -10.15
CA SER A 25 28.89 -19.90 -11.01
C SER A 25 29.94 -20.95 -11.37
N ARG A 26 31.23 -20.62 -11.24
CA ARG A 26 32.36 -21.52 -11.56
C ARG A 26 33.33 -21.67 -10.39
N SER A 27 34.07 -22.77 -10.40
CA SER A 27 35.18 -23.02 -9.49
C SER A 27 36.48 -22.54 -10.12
N THR A 28 37.30 -21.83 -9.35
CA THR A 28 38.65 -21.37 -9.68
C THR A 28 39.58 -21.61 -8.50
N ASP A 29 40.87 -21.31 -8.62
CA ASP A 29 41.85 -21.53 -7.56
C ASP A 29 41.58 -20.67 -6.30
N HIS A 30 40.74 -19.63 -6.40
CA HIS A 30 40.45 -18.70 -5.31
C HIS A 30 39.03 -18.82 -4.71
N HIS A 31 38.08 -19.42 -5.43
CA HIS A 31 36.69 -19.59 -4.98
C HIS A 31 36.06 -20.82 -5.64
N SER A 32 35.15 -21.47 -4.95
CA SER A 32 34.36 -22.58 -5.46
C SER A 32 33.03 -22.11 -6.04
N ALA A 33 32.47 -22.91 -6.96
CA ALA A 33 31.09 -22.68 -7.40
C ALA A 33 30.14 -22.75 -6.17
N ALA A 34 29.14 -21.86 -6.14
CA ALA A 34 28.24 -21.63 -5.02
C ALA A 34 28.84 -20.90 -3.80
N ASP A 35 30.12 -20.49 -3.84
CA ASP A 35 30.65 -19.54 -2.85
C ASP A 35 29.98 -18.17 -3.04
N ARG A 36 29.86 -17.42 -1.94
CA ARG A 36 29.08 -16.17 -1.89
C ARG A 36 29.95 -15.01 -2.35
N ILE A 37 29.57 -14.34 -3.43
CA ILE A 37 30.41 -13.27 -4.02
C ILE A 37 30.67 -12.12 -3.03
N LEU A 38 29.68 -11.77 -2.20
CA LEU A 38 29.86 -10.71 -1.21
C LEU A 38 30.81 -11.09 -0.06
N GLU A 39 30.90 -12.38 0.25
CA GLU A 39 31.82 -12.89 1.28
C GLU A 39 33.27 -12.75 0.83
N ASP A 40 33.56 -13.11 -0.42
CA ASP A 40 34.91 -13.02 -0.98
C ASP A 40 35.33 -11.56 -1.25
N THR A 41 34.42 -10.75 -1.78
CA THR A 41 34.73 -9.36 -2.15
C THR A 41 34.71 -8.41 -0.96
N HIS A 42 33.81 -8.63 0.01
CA HIS A 42 33.56 -7.72 1.13
C HIS A 42 33.28 -8.46 2.45
N HIS A 43 34.19 -9.35 2.84
CA HIS A 43 34.09 -10.25 3.99
C HIS A 43 33.48 -9.62 5.27
N ARG A 44 34.01 -8.48 5.74
CA ARG A 44 33.49 -7.80 6.94
C ARG A 44 32.03 -7.38 6.84
N ARG A 45 31.60 -6.90 5.66
CA ARG A 45 30.22 -6.47 5.43
C ARG A 45 29.28 -7.66 5.38
N PHE A 46 29.71 -8.72 4.68
CA PHE A 46 28.97 -9.96 4.60
C PHE A 46 28.75 -10.58 5.98
N ILE A 47 29.79 -10.65 6.83
CA ILE A 47 29.66 -11.18 8.19
C ILE A 47 28.61 -10.39 8.98
N ALA A 48 28.70 -9.06 8.96
CA ALA A 48 27.76 -8.22 9.68
C ALA A 48 26.32 -8.34 9.13
N PHE A 49 26.18 -8.43 7.81
CA PHE A 49 24.89 -8.72 7.16
C PHE A 49 24.33 -10.07 7.63
N PHE A 50 25.15 -11.12 7.59
CA PHE A 50 24.76 -12.48 7.93
C PHE A 50 24.29 -12.58 9.39
N TYR A 51 25.04 -12.02 10.34
CA TYR A 51 24.65 -12.03 11.75
C TYR A 51 23.39 -11.21 12.02
N LEU A 52 23.27 -10.00 11.47
CA LEU A 52 22.06 -9.19 11.66
C LEU A 52 20.83 -9.88 11.06
N ASN A 53 20.99 -10.51 9.90
CA ASN A 53 19.93 -11.27 9.26
C ASN A 53 19.54 -12.51 10.07
N ALA A 54 20.51 -13.24 10.63
CA ALA A 54 20.26 -14.37 11.52
C ALA A 54 19.56 -13.95 12.82
N ILE A 55 19.97 -12.84 13.43
CA ILE A 55 19.30 -12.26 14.61
C ILE A 55 17.85 -11.90 14.26
N ALA A 56 17.61 -11.27 13.11
CA ALA A 56 16.26 -10.94 12.66
C ALA A 56 15.40 -12.20 12.50
N PHE A 57 15.94 -13.28 11.92
CA PHE A 57 15.26 -14.56 11.77
C PHE A 57 14.89 -15.19 13.12
N VAL A 58 15.88 -15.38 14.00
CA VAL A 58 15.69 -16.01 15.32
C VAL A 58 14.75 -15.18 16.19
N ALA A 59 14.96 -13.86 16.29
CA ALA A 59 14.11 -12.98 17.08
C ALA A 59 12.66 -12.96 16.56
N SER A 60 12.46 -13.12 15.24
CA SER A 60 11.12 -13.22 14.66
C SER A 60 10.44 -14.54 15.00
N ILE A 61 11.15 -15.66 15.01
CA ILE A 61 10.62 -16.95 15.48
C ILE A 61 10.26 -16.88 16.97
N VAL A 62 11.16 -16.33 17.80
CA VAL A 62 10.87 -16.10 19.22
C VAL A 62 9.61 -15.25 19.40
N MET A 63 9.47 -14.18 18.62
CA MET A 63 8.26 -13.35 18.64
C MET A 63 7.00 -14.15 18.23
N ILE A 64 7.07 -14.99 17.20
CA ILE A 64 5.94 -15.85 16.79
C ILE A 64 5.56 -16.80 17.93
N THR A 65 6.54 -17.50 18.50
CA THR A 65 6.32 -18.45 19.60
C THR A 65 5.73 -17.75 20.82
N LEU A 66 6.23 -16.57 21.20
CA LEU A 66 5.67 -15.77 22.31
C LEU A 66 4.23 -15.29 22.03
N LEU A 67 3.91 -15.00 20.77
CA LEU A 67 2.56 -14.59 20.38
C LEU A 67 1.57 -15.77 20.43
N LEU A 68 1.99 -16.94 19.93
CA LEU A 68 1.16 -18.16 19.85
C LEU A 68 1.03 -18.89 21.18
N ASN A 69 2.03 -18.82 22.05
CA ASN A 69 1.99 -19.50 23.32
C ASN A 69 0.96 -18.83 24.26
N LYS A 70 -0.10 -19.59 24.57
CA LYS A 70 -1.18 -19.20 25.49
C LYS A 70 -0.83 -19.49 26.97
N MET A 71 0.14 -20.39 27.21
CA MET A 71 0.56 -20.85 28.55
C MET A 71 1.81 -20.12 29.07
N ALA A 72 2.69 -19.65 28.19
CA ALA A 72 3.89 -18.93 28.62
C ALA A 72 3.59 -17.46 28.92
N SER A 73 3.91 -17.10 30.15
CA SER A 73 4.21 -15.76 30.64
C SER A 73 3.03 -14.94 31.15
N ASP A 74 3.16 -14.55 32.41
CA ASP A 74 2.37 -13.55 33.11
C ASP A 74 2.10 -12.34 32.19
N LYS A 75 0.89 -11.74 32.27
CA LYS A 75 0.46 -10.66 31.36
C LYS A 75 1.50 -9.51 31.28
N VAL A 76 2.24 -9.30 32.36
CA VAL A 76 3.28 -8.28 32.51
C VAL A 76 4.52 -8.57 31.67
N THR A 77 5.02 -9.80 31.68
CA THR A 77 6.24 -10.20 30.95
C THR A 77 6.01 -10.18 29.44
N LYS A 78 4.83 -10.63 28.97
CA LYS A 78 4.44 -10.54 27.54
C LYS A 78 4.30 -9.08 27.07
N ARG A 79 3.82 -8.18 27.95
CA ARG A 79 3.67 -6.75 27.66
C ARG A 79 5.02 -6.04 27.46
N ARG A 80 6.09 -6.46 28.16
CA ARG A 80 7.45 -5.90 27.98
C ARG A 80 8.28 -6.61 26.91
N ALA A 81 8.20 -7.95 26.83
CA ALA A 81 9.04 -8.72 25.90
C ALA A 81 8.69 -8.51 24.43
N LEU A 82 7.40 -8.38 24.08
CA LEU A 82 6.96 -8.24 22.68
C LEU A 82 7.45 -6.94 22.01
N PRO A 83 7.34 -5.75 22.62
CA PRO A 83 7.90 -4.54 22.05
C PRO A 83 9.43 -4.60 21.89
N ILE A 84 10.15 -5.14 22.89
CA ILE A 84 11.62 -5.27 22.85
C ILE A 84 12.02 -6.18 21.69
N THR A 85 11.41 -7.37 21.61
CA THR A 85 11.71 -8.34 20.54
C THR A 85 11.39 -7.74 19.16
N MET A 86 10.30 -6.98 19.05
CA MET A 86 9.98 -6.28 17.81
C MET A 86 11.04 -5.24 17.42
N ILE A 87 11.51 -4.42 18.37
CA ILE A 87 12.56 -3.43 18.12
C ILE A 87 13.82 -4.14 17.64
N VAL A 88 14.22 -5.23 18.31
CA VAL A 88 15.36 -6.06 17.87
C VAL A 88 15.16 -6.53 16.43
N VAL A 89 14.01 -7.12 16.10
CA VAL A 89 13.70 -7.57 14.73
C VAL A 89 13.84 -6.44 13.71
N LEU A 90 13.25 -5.26 13.98
CA LEU A 90 13.28 -4.14 13.06
C LEU A 90 14.69 -3.55 12.90
N LEU A 91 15.45 -3.42 13.97
CA LEU A 91 16.82 -2.91 13.94
C LEU A 91 17.76 -3.88 13.21
N SER A 92 17.65 -5.17 13.51
CA SER A 92 18.43 -6.21 12.84
C SER A 92 18.11 -6.28 11.35
N LEU A 93 16.83 -6.21 10.95
CA LEU A 93 16.44 -6.16 9.53
C LEU A 93 16.92 -4.88 8.85
N THR A 94 16.87 -3.74 9.55
CA THR A 94 17.36 -2.45 9.03
C THR A 94 18.86 -2.45 8.83
N GLY A 95 19.62 -3.05 9.75
CA GLY A 95 21.06 -3.20 9.62
C GLY A 95 21.46 -4.21 8.55
N ALA A 96 20.73 -5.32 8.42
CA ALA A 96 20.90 -6.26 7.30
C ALA A 96 20.63 -5.55 5.96
N PHE A 97 19.55 -4.76 5.86
CA PHE A 97 19.27 -3.95 4.67
C PHE A 97 20.41 -2.99 4.32
N ALA A 98 20.93 -2.27 5.32
CA ALA A 98 22.02 -1.32 5.15
C ALA A 98 23.29 -1.98 4.59
N LEU A 99 23.68 -3.12 5.15
CA LEU A 99 24.91 -3.82 4.77
C LEU A 99 24.78 -4.60 3.46
N GLY A 100 23.59 -5.13 3.17
CA GLY A 100 23.33 -5.90 1.98
C GLY A 100 23.17 -5.05 0.71
N ASN A 101 22.57 -3.86 0.84
CA ASN A 101 22.30 -2.98 -0.30
C ASN A 101 23.52 -2.12 -0.70
N CYS A 102 24.52 -1.98 0.18
CA CYS A 102 25.66 -1.10 -0.08
C CYS A 102 26.86 -1.82 -0.68
N ARG A 103 27.27 -1.39 -1.88
CA ARG A 103 28.53 -1.85 -2.49
C ARG A 103 29.62 -0.78 -2.45
N GLU A 104 29.27 0.51 -2.54
CA GLU A 104 30.22 1.64 -2.44
C GLU A 104 30.23 2.34 -1.06
N ALA A 105 31.39 2.89 -0.69
CA ALA A 105 31.58 3.61 0.58
C ALA A 105 30.65 4.84 0.74
N ASN A 106 30.47 5.67 -0.28
CA ASN A 106 29.61 6.86 -0.18
C ASN A 106 28.14 6.50 0.08
N LYS A 107 27.68 5.39 -0.52
CA LYS A 107 26.32 4.85 -0.34
C LYS A 107 26.13 4.26 1.07
N THR A 108 27.18 3.66 1.63
CA THR A 108 27.18 3.17 3.03
C THR A 108 26.98 4.30 4.04
N VAL A 109 27.59 5.47 3.84
CA VAL A 109 27.46 6.61 4.76
C VAL A 109 26.00 7.08 4.83
N PHE A 110 25.35 7.25 3.67
CA PHE A 110 23.95 7.67 3.63
C PHE A 110 23.03 6.71 4.39
N ILE A 111 23.14 5.41 4.12
CA ILE A 111 22.25 4.44 4.75
C ILE A 111 22.57 4.31 6.23
N SER A 112 23.84 4.34 6.64
CA SER A 112 24.24 4.32 8.05
C SER A 112 23.72 5.54 8.80
N VAL A 113 23.81 6.76 8.23
CA VAL A 113 23.21 7.96 8.83
C VAL A 113 21.71 7.80 8.96
N LEU A 114 21.05 7.24 7.95
CA LEU A 114 19.61 6.98 7.96
C LEU A 114 19.22 5.96 9.05
N VAL A 115 19.97 4.86 9.20
CA VAL A 115 19.79 3.87 10.27
C VAL A 115 20.07 4.47 11.65
N CYS A 116 21.13 5.27 11.79
CA CYS A 116 21.45 5.97 13.03
C CYS A 116 20.37 7.01 13.41
N SER A 117 19.78 7.69 12.42
CA SER A 117 18.65 8.60 12.64
C SER A 117 17.42 7.84 13.14
N VAL A 118 17.12 6.66 12.59
CA VAL A 118 16.05 5.78 13.10
C VAL A 118 16.36 5.34 14.52
N LEU A 119 17.57 4.84 14.79
CA LEU A 119 18.00 4.42 16.12
C LEU A 119 17.90 5.54 17.16
N ALA A 120 18.38 6.74 16.81
CA ALA A 120 18.29 7.93 17.65
C ALA A 120 16.83 8.30 17.89
N TYR A 121 15.98 8.28 16.85
CA TYR A 121 14.56 8.54 16.98
C TYR A 121 13.85 7.53 17.89
N VAL A 122 14.12 6.24 17.72
CA VAL A 122 13.58 5.18 18.60
C VAL A 122 14.05 5.39 20.02
N LEU A 123 15.35 5.63 20.22
CA LEU A 123 15.94 5.85 21.54
C LEU A 123 15.33 7.08 22.21
N ILE A 124 15.22 8.20 21.49
CA ILE A 124 14.56 9.42 21.98
C ILE A 124 13.09 9.14 22.31
N HIS A 125 12.35 8.43 21.47
CA HIS A 125 10.96 8.06 21.75
C HIS A 125 10.80 7.15 22.96
N VAL A 126 11.71 6.19 23.14
CA VAL A 126 11.73 5.27 24.27
C VAL A 126 12.15 6.00 25.54
N LEU A 127 13.16 6.88 25.47
CA LEU A 127 13.58 7.74 26.57
C LEU A 127 12.46 8.70 26.97
N ILE A 128 11.76 9.33 26.03
CA ILE A 128 10.58 10.18 26.29
C ILE A 128 9.41 9.38 26.90
N ALA A 129 9.28 8.10 26.57
CA ALA A 129 8.25 7.23 27.13
C ALA A 129 8.61 6.69 28.53
N ILE A 130 9.91 6.51 28.82
CA ILE A 130 10.42 5.97 30.08
C ILE A 130 10.69 7.09 31.11
N HIS A 131 11.30 8.20 30.68
CA HIS A 131 11.44 9.43 31.46
C HIS A 131 10.15 10.25 31.32
N ILE A 132 9.32 10.14 32.36
CA ILE A 132 8.13 10.94 32.63
C ILE A 132 8.34 12.39 32.16
N ILE A 133 7.68 12.81 31.07
CA ILE A 133 7.49 14.23 30.81
C ILE A 133 6.36 14.67 31.75
N PRO A 134 6.59 15.59 32.71
CA PRO A 134 5.53 16.23 33.46
C PRO A 134 4.52 16.82 32.47
N PRO A 135 3.20 16.65 32.66
CA PRO A 135 2.19 17.10 31.71
C PRO A 135 2.30 18.59 31.34
N GLU A 136 2.93 19.40 32.18
CA GLU A 136 3.18 20.83 32.02
C GLU A 136 4.19 21.16 30.91
N TRP A 137 5.33 20.46 30.85
CA TRP A 137 6.35 20.67 29.81
C TRP A 137 5.87 20.22 28.43
N ARG A 138 4.90 19.29 28.36
CA ARG A 138 4.28 18.87 27.09
C ARG A 138 3.53 20.02 26.41
N ARG A 139 2.90 20.91 27.17
CA ARG A 139 2.21 22.09 26.63
C ARG A 139 3.21 23.10 26.10
N GLN A 140 4.28 23.39 26.85
CA GLN A 140 5.30 24.36 26.43
C GLN A 140 6.09 23.94 25.20
N VAL A 141 6.45 22.66 25.05
CA VAL A 141 7.13 22.17 23.84
C VAL A 141 6.17 22.11 22.65
N ALA A 142 4.89 21.76 22.87
CA ALA A 142 3.87 21.82 21.83
C ALA A 142 3.64 23.26 21.35
N GLU A 143 3.57 24.23 22.26
CA GLU A 143 3.43 25.67 21.96
C GLU A 143 4.68 26.26 21.29
N MET A 144 5.89 25.92 21.73
CA MET A 144 7.13 26.36 21.07
C MET A 144 7.28 25.80 19.65
N LEU A 145 6.87 24.54 19.44
CA LEU A 145 6.90 23.91 18.12
C LEU A 145 5.78 24.46 17.23
N GLU A 146 4.60 24.74 17.79
CA GLU A 146 3.49 25.40 17.09
C GLU A 146 3.87 26.84 16.69
N HIS A 147 4.60 27.58 17.53
CA HIS A 147 5.11 28.91 17.22
C HIS A 147 6.22 28.91 16.17
N SER A 148 7.08 27.88 16.15
CA SER A 148 8.11 27.73 15.10
C SER A 148 7.52 27.30 13.75
N VAL A 149 6.36 26.62 13.77
CA VAL A 149 5.69 26.07 12.58
C VAL A 149 4.58 26.98 12.05
N SER A 150 3.99 27.84 12.90
CA SER A 150 2.96 28.81 12.50
C SER A 150 3.48 29.89 11.53
N HIS A 151 4.79 30.18 11.57
CA HIS A 151 5.43 31.06 10.60
C HIS A 151 5.53 30.43 9.19
N PHE A 152 5.33 29.11 9.04
CA PHE A 152 5.43 28.43 7.74
C PHE A 152 4.13 27.76 7.27
N CYS A 153 3.10 27.60 8.11
CA CYS A 153 1.81 27.05 7.68
C CYS A 153 0.66 27.33 8.66
N SER A 154 -0.34 28.09 8.22
CA SER A 154 -1.65 28.24 8.85
C SER A 154 -2.55 27.04 8.49
N VAL A 155 -2.52 25.99 9.31
CA VAL A 155 -3.45 24.85 9.19
C VAL A 155 -4.24 24.69 10.50
N PRO A 156 -5.58 24.89 10.50
CA PRO A 156 -6.39 24.72 11.70
C PRO A 156 -6.57 23.24 12.03
N CYS A 157 -6.13 22.82 13.23
CA CYS A 157 -6.51 21.54 13.81
C CYS A 157 -7.96 21.59 14.30
N GLN A 158 -8.92 21.22 13.46
CA GLN A 158 -10.32 21.12 13.90
C GLN A 158 -10.53 19.82 14.73
N PHE A 159 -10.23 19.90 16.02
CA PHE A 159 -10.63 18.88 17.00
C PHE A 159 -12.06 19.18 17.46
N GLY A 160 -13.04 18.79 16.65
CA GLY A 160 -14.46 18.89 17.01
C GLY A 160 -14.79 17.98 18.20
N HIS A 161 -14.93 18.58 19.37
CA HIS A 161 -15.31 17.93 20.62
C HIS A 161 -16.84 17.76 20.66
N ASN A 162 -17.36 16.69 20.04
CA ASN A 162 -18.74 16.25 20.29
C ASN A 162 -18.72 14.96 21.10
N HIS A 163 -18.95 15.11 22.41
CA HIS A 163 -19.11 14.02 23.37
C HIS A 163 -20.43 13.27 23.13
N THR A 164 -20.42 12.24 22.28
CA THR A 164 -21.44 11.16 22.28
C THR A 164 -21.03 9.93 21.44
N GLY A 165 -19.74 9.56 21.40
CA GLY A 165 -19.27 8.50 20.49
C GLY A 165 -17.93 7.82 20.82
N GLY A 166 -17.59 7.65 22.10
CA GLY A 166 -16.30 7.08 22.53
C GLY A 166 -15.99 5.70 21.94
N ASP A 167 -16.96 4.80 21.95
CA ASP A 167 -16.77 3.39 21.57
C ASP A 167 -16.55 3.19 20.05
N THR A 168 -17.21 4.00 19.23
CA THR A 168 -17.10 3.96 17.76
C THR A 168 -15.79 4.59 17.28
N SER A 169 -15.29 5.60 18.00
CA SER A 169 -14.04 6.30 17.69
C SER A 169 -12.81 5.41 17.94
N GLU A 170 -12.76 4.70 19.08
CA GLU A 170 -11.63 3.81 19.41
C GLU A 170 -11.51 2.63 18.44
N LYS A 171 -12.64 1.96 18.13
CA LYS A 171 -12.69 0.86 17.16
C LYS A 171 -12.20 1.31 15.77
N GLU A 172 -12.51 2.55 15.39
CA GLU A 172 -12.07 3.14 14.12
C GLU A 172 -10.57 3.49 14.10
N LEU A 173 -10.05 4.05 15.19
CA LEU A 173 -8.63 4.36 15.35
C LEU A 173 -7.78 3.07 15.28
N GLY A 174 -8.21 2.02 15.97
CA GLY A 174 -7.58 0.70 15.91
C GLY A 174 -7.56 0.12 14.49
N ARG A 175 -8.63 0.30 13.71
CA ARG A 175 -8.72 -0.15 12.32
C ARG A 175 -7.71 0.57 11.42
N ARG A 176 -7.62 1.90 11.51
CA ARG A 176 -6.67 2.71 10.72
C ARG A 176 -5.24 2.30 11.02
N ARG A 177 -4.93 2.11 12.30
CA ARG A 177 -3.63 1.63 12.73
C ARG A 177 -3.30 0.28 12.11
N ASN A 178 -4.23 -0.67 12.13
CA ASN A 178 -4.00 -1.98 11.51
C ASN A 178 -3.75 -1.87 10.00
N LEU A 179 -4.50 -1.02 9.29
CA LEU A 179 -4.27 -0.75 7.86
C LEU A 179 -2.88 -0.15 7.59
N LEU A 180 -2.56 0.94 8.28
CA LEU A 180 -1.27 1.62 8.15
C LEU A 180 -0.10 0.69 8.48
N LEU A 181 -0.27 -0.17 9.50
CA LEU A 181 0.67 -1.23 9.81
C LEU A 181 0.85 -2.19 8.63
N THR A 182 -0.21 -2.57 7.92
CA THR A 182 -0.11 -3.47 6.75
C THR A 182 0.57 -2.78 5.56
N ILE A 183 0.26 -1.50 5.29
CA ILE A 183 0.93 -0.73 4.22
C ILE A 183 2.43 -0.59 4.52
N ALA A 184 2.78 -0.28 5.77
CA ALA A 184 4.19 -0.19 6.17
C ALA A 184 4.90 -1.54 6.03
N ILE A 185 4.21 -2.67 6.30
CA ILE A 185 4.76 -4.01 6.04
C ILE A 185 5.02 -4.22 4.56
N LEU A 186 4.04 -3.91 3.71
CA LEU A 186 4.17 -4.00 2.26
C LEU A 186 5.40 -3.22 1.80
N ALA A 187 5.48 -1.93 2.15
CA ALA A 187 6.58 -1.07 1.75
C ALA A 187 7.94 -1.62 2.24
N VAL A 188 8.04 -2.05 3.50
CA VAL A 188 9.25 -2.72 4.03
C VAL A 188 9.63 -3.95 3.21
N THR A 189 8.68 -4.84 2.90
CA THR A 189 9.01 -6.04 2.11
C THR A 189 9.54 -5.71 0.74
N VAL A 190 8.81 -4.87 0.01
CA VAL A 190 9.08 -4.70 -1.40
C VAL A 190 10.37 -3.92 -1.60
N THR A 191 10.66 -2.98 -0.72
CA THR A 191 11.90 -2.20 -0.73
C THR A 191 13.10 -3.00 -0.23
N TYR A 192 12.92 -3.89 0.75
CA TYR A 192 13.97 -4.80 1.20
C TYR A 192 14.40 -5.74 0.07
N GLN A 193 13.43 -6.40 -0.57
CA GLN A 193 13.69 -7.32 -1.69
C GLN A 193 14.36 -6.60 -2.87
N ALA A 194 13.89 -5.40 -3.20
CA ALA A 194 14.49 -4.57 -4.25
C ALA A 194 15.91 -4.07 -3.91
N GLY A 195 16.22 -3.89 -2.63
CA GLY A 195 17.58 -3.54 -2.21
C GLY A 195 18.56 -4.72 -2.28
N MET A 196 18.10 -5.94 -1.97
CA MET A 196 18.93 -7.15 -2.08
C MET A 196 19.12 -7.60 -3.53
N ASN A 197 18.09 -7.41 -4.36
CA ASN A 197 18.06 -7.74 -5.78
C ASN A 197 17.85 -6.45 -6.60
N PRO A 198 18.94 -5.69 -6.86
CA PRO A 198 18.83 -4.40 -7.51
C PRO A 198 18.28 -4.54 -8.94
N PRO A 199 17.52 -3.55 -9.43
CA PRO A 199 17.02 -3.53 -10.79
C PRO A 199 18.18 -3.54 -11.78
N GLY A 200 18.01 -4.27 -12.88
CA GLY A 200 19.09 -4.55 -13.83
C GLY A 200 19.93 -5.77 -13.47
N GLY A 201 19.73 -6.37 -12.29
CA GLY A 201 20.50 -7.53 -11.83
C GLY A 201 21.90 -7.16 -11.37
N VAL A 202 22.71 -8.19 -11.18
CA VAL A 202 24.11 -8.08 -10.76
C VAL A 202 25.01 -8.73 -11.81
N TRP A 203 26.23 -8.22 -11.94
CA TRP A 203 27.21 -8.78 -12.85
C TRP A 203 27.52 -10.24 -12.49
N SER A 204 27.58 -11.08 -13.52
CA SER A 204 28.02 -12.47 -13.42
C SER A 204 29.54 -12.55 -13.41
N ASP A 205 30.06 -13.72 -13.03
CA ASP A 205 31.49 -14.07 -13.03
C ASP A 205 32.03 -14.56 -14.37
N ASP A 206 31.24 -14.43 -15.44
CA ASP A 206 31.68 -14.79 -16.78
C ASP A 206 32.79 -13.87 -17.28
N GLN A 207 33.79 -14.42 -17.95
CA GLN A 207 34.90 -13.67 -18.59
C GLN A 207 34.44 -12.61 -19.62
N LYS A 208 33.16 -12.67 -20.01
CA LYS A 208 32.53 -11.77 -20.98
C LYS A 208 31.84 -10.57 -20.31
N ALA A 209 31.66 -10.61 -19.00
CA ALA A 209 31.11 -9.50 -18.22
C ALA A 209 32.19 -8.43 -18.04
N THR A 210 31.82 -7.16 -18.22
CA THR A 210 32.75 -6.03 -18.09
C THR A 210 32.83 -5.50 -16.67
N GLY A 211 31.80 -5.74 -15.85
CA GLY A 211 31.74 -5.25 -14.47
C GLY A 211 32.25 -6.25 -13.44
N THR A 212 32.48 -5.76 -12.23
CA THR A 212 32.89 -6.60 -11.09
C THR A 212 31.75 -7.56 -10.72
N PRO A 213 32.01 -8.87 -10.62
CA PRO A 213 30.99 -9.85 -10.23
C PRO A 213 30.29 -9.45 -8.94
N GLY A 214 28.96 -9.61 -8.93
CA GLY A 214 28.13 -9.24 -7.81
C GLY A 214 27.87 -7.75 -7.64
N ASN A 215 28.42 -6.82 -8.45
CA ASN A 215 28.02 -5.40 -8.46
C ASN A 215 26.75 -5.16 -9.30
N PRO A 216 25.95 -4.10 -9.05
CA PRO A 216 24.67 -3.91 -9.70
C PRO A 216 24.90 -3.38 -11.12
N ILE A 217 24.33 -4.03 -12.13
CA ILE A 217 24.58 -3.65 -13.52
C ILE A 217 24.03 -2.26 -13.84
N LEU A 218 22.90 -1.89 -13.21
CA LEU A 218 22.32 -0.55 -13.37
C LEU A 218 23.23 0.55 -12.84
N GLN A 219 24.07 0.26 -11.84
CA GLN A 219 25.02 1.22 -11.28
C GLN A 219 26.09 1.59 -12.32
N ASP A 220 26.65 0.59 -13.00
CA ASP A 220 27.73 0.81 -13.97
C ASP A 220 27.20 1.36 -15.30
N THR A 221 26.04 0.86 -15.76
CA THR A 221 25.46 1.27 -17.05
C THR A 221 24.70 2.60 -16.98
N HIS A 222 24.03 2.91 -15.86
CA HIS A 222 23.19 4.09 -15.70
C HIS A 222 23.25 4.65 -14.26
N PRO A 223 24.40 5.18 -13.81
CA PRO A 223 24.63 5.54 -12.41
C PRO A 223 23.60 6.54 -11.86
N LYS A 224 23.22 7.56 -12.65
CA LYS A 224 22.20 8.55 -12.22
C LYS A 224 20.84 7.92 -11.90
N ARG A 225 20.44 6.87 -12.62
CA ARG A 225 19.16 6.19 -12.38
C ARG A 225 19.25 5.25 -11.20
N TYR A 226 20.36 4.52 -11.10
CA TYR A 226 20.64 3.70 -9.93
C TYR A 226 20.61 4.54 -8.65
N ASP A 227 21.19 5.74 -8.69
CA ASP A 227 21.20 6.66 -7.55
C ASP A 227 19.80 7.06 -7.11
N VAL A 228 18.97 7.51 -8.06
CA VAL A 228 17.57 7.87 -7.78
C VAL A 228 16.81 6.68 -7.22
N PHE A 229 16.98 5.48 -7.79
CA PHE A 229 16.39 4.25 -7.27
C PHE A 229 16.87 3.96 -5.84
N TYR A 230 18.18 3.93 -5.60
CA TYR A 230 18.81 3.55 -4.34
C TYR A 230 18.37 4.46 -3.20
N TYR A 231 18.44 5.78 -3.39
CA TYR A 231 18.05 6.74 -2.35
C TYR A 231 16.56 6.69 -2.07
N SER A 232 15.72 6.65 -3.12
CA SER A 232 14.26 6.63 -2.96
C SER A 232 13.77 5.33 -2.31
N ASN A 233 14.34 4.18 -2.70
CA ASN A 233 14.02 2.88 -2.12
C ASN A 233 14.44 2.83 -0.64
N SER A 234 15.62 3.35 -0.30
CA SER A 234 16.12 3.42 1.08
C SER A 234 15.26 4.33 1.96
N VAL A 235 14.88 5.51 1.45
CA VAL A 235 13.94 6.42 2.13
C VAL A 235 12.60 5.72 2.36
N SER A 236 12.08 5.02 1.35
CA SER A 236 10.82 4.29 1.47
C SER A 236 10.86 3.18 2.53
N PHE A 237 11.93 2.37 2.52
CA PHE A 237 12.17 1.32 3.50
C PHE A 237 12.21 1.90 4.92
N VAL A 238 13.09 2.87 5.17
CA VAL A 238 13.29 3.44 6.50
C VAL A 238 12.05 4.17 6.99
N SER A 239 11.41 4.97 6.15
CA SER A 239 10.20 5.68 6.54
C SER A 239 9.09 4.69 6.95
N SER A 240 8.99 3.55 6.27
CA SER A 240 8.05 2.49 6.61
C SER A 240 8.40 1.75 7.91
N VAL A 241 9.69 1.56 8.21
CA VAL A 241 10.16 1.05 9.51
C VAL A 241 9.81 2.03 10.65
N VAL A 242 10.00 3.34 10.44
CA VAL A 242 9.64 4.38 11.41
C VAL A 242 8.13 4.41 11.65
N VAL A 243 7.32 4.38 10.59
CA VAL A 243 5.85 4.23 10.68
C VAL A 243 5.49 3.00 11.52
N LYS A 244 6.18 1.88 11.30
CA LYS A 244 5.96 0.65 12.06
C LYS A 244 6.21 0.82 13.55
N ILE A 245 7.36 1.37 13.90
CA ILE A 245 7.75 1.60 15.29
C ILE A 245 6.74 2.53 15.96
N LEU A 246 6.36 3.61 15.27
CA LEU A 246 5.38 4.56 15.78
C LEU A 246 4.02 3.92 16.01
N LEU A 247 3.52 3.11 15.07
CA LEU A 247 2.18 2.55 15.21
C LEU A 247 2.09 1.44 16.25
N VAL A 248 3.19 0.77 16.57
CA VAL A 248 3.17 -0.29 17.57
C VAL A 248 3.08 0.25 18.99
N ASN A 249 3.67 1.41 19.27
CA ASN A 249 3.52 2.04 20.58
C ASN A 249 2.13 2.69 20.73
N LYS A 250 1.22 1.98 21.41
CA LYS A 250 -0.19 2.38 21.64
C LYS A 250 -0.30 3.67 22.49
N GLU A 251 0.58 3.86 23.48
CA GLU A 251 0.52 4.97 24.44
C GLU A 251 1.00 6.31 23.85
N SER A 252 1.72 6.33 22.73
CA SER A 252 2.20 7.59 22.14
C SER A 252 1.28 8.19 21.06
N CYS A 253 0.20 7.51 20.63
CA CYS A 253 -0.68 8.00 19.55
C CYS A 253 -1.70 9.07 19.99
N GLU A 254 -1.60 9.52 21.24
CA GLU A 254 -2.49 10.49 21.87
C GLU A 254 -2.11 11.95 21.59
N TYR A 255 -0.91 12.21 21.04
CA TYR A 255 -0.36 13.57 20.88
C TYR A 255 -0.18 13.98 19.40
N GLY A 256 -0.55 15.21 19.08
CA GLY A 256 -0.57 15.77 17.72
C GLY A 256 0.75 15.68 16.94
N ILE A 257 1.89 15.78 17.63
CA ILE A 257 3.25 15.69 17.05
C ILE A 257 3.48 14.33 16.36
N LYS A 258 2.97 13.23 16.93
CA LYS A 258 3.13 11.89 16.36
C LYS A 258 2.23 11.66 15.14
N SER A 259 1.04 12.27 15.13
CA SER A 259 0.14 12.23 13.97
C SER A 259 0.77 12.92 12.75
N TYR A 260 1.48 14.04 12.98
CA TYR A 260 2.22 14.73 11.93
C TYR A 260 3.42 13.92 11.43
N ALA A 261 4.31 13.47 12.34
CA ALA A 261 5.46 12.64 11.98
C ALA A 261 5.03 11.38 11.20
N LEU A 262 3.93 10.75 11.61
CA LEU A 262 3.35 9.61 10.91
C LEU A 262 2.90 9.96 9.47
N ARG A 263 2.24 11.10 9.27
CA ARG A 263 1.79 11.54 7.94
C ARG A 263 2.98 11.86 7.05
N VAL A 264 3.98 12.60 7.56
CA VAL A 264 5.20 12.92 6.82
C VAL A 264 5.93 11.65 6.41
N CYS A 265 6.10 10.69 7.34
CA CYS A 265 6.73 9.41 7.02
C CYS A 265 5.92 8.59 6.02
N LEU A 266 4.59 8.57 6.12
CA LEU A 266 3.77 7.85 5.15
C LEU A 266 3.88 8.46 3.74
N VAL A 267 3.88 9.79 3.63
CA VAL A 267 4.04 10.48 2.35
C VAL A 267 5.45 10.27 1.79
N ALA A 268 6.49 10.44 2.61
CA ALA A 268 7.88 10.18 2.21
C ALA A 268 8.07 8.71 1.79
N GLY A 269 7.46 7.79 2.51
CA GLY A 269 7.46 6.36 2.22
C GLY A 269 6.85 6.02 0.86
N LEU A 270 5.65 6.53 0.58
CA LEU A 270 4.96 6.31 -0.68
C LEU A 270 5.64 7.02 -1.86
N LEU A 271 6.13 8.25 -1.65
CA LEU A 271 6.87 9.00 -2.65
C LEU A 271 8.16 8.27 -3.03
N GLY A 272 8.94 7.84 -2.03
CA GLY A 272 10.14 7.05 -2.25
C GLY A 272 9.85 5.75 -2.99
N LEU A 273 8.73 5.08 -2.68
CA LEU A 273 8.32 3.85 -3.36
C LEU A 273 8.01 4.10 -4.85
N LEU A 274 7.23 5.14 -5.16
CA LEU A 274 6.86 5.48 -6.53
C LEU A 274 8.08 5.90 -7.36
N ILE A 275 8.95 6.75 -6.81
CA ILE A 275 10.18 7.19 -7.49
C ILE A 275 11.12 6.00 -7.72
N ALA A 276 11.30 5.13 -6.72
CA ALA A 276 12.10 3.92 -6.86
C ALA A 276 11.56 3.01 -7.96
N TYR A 277 10.25 2.79 -8.01
CA TYR A 277 9.63 2.00 -9.07
C TYR A 277 9.90 2.57 -10.46
N VAL A 278 9.71 3.88 -10.65
CA VAL A 278 9.97 4.54 -11.94
C VAL A 278 11.44 4.45 -12.34
N ALA A 279 12.36 4.75 -11.42
CA ALA A 279 13.80 4.74 -11.68
C ALA A 279 14.35 3.34 -11.96
N GLY A 280 13.85 2.32 -11.24
CA GLY A 280 14.33 0.94 -11.36
C GLY A 280 13.71 0.17 -12.54
N SER A 281 12.42 0.37 -12.85
CA SER A 281 11.74 -0.38 -13.93
C SER A 281 11.99 0.18 -15.34
N CYS A 282 12.32 1.48 -15.45
CA CYS A 282 12.42 2.14 -16.75
C CYS A 282 13.83 2.08 -17.34
N ARG A 283 13.94 1.46 -18.52
CA ARG A 283 15.21 1.40 -19.27
C ARG A 283 15.31 2.48 -20.34
N ASN A 284 14.20 2.95 -20.92
CA ASN A 284 14.17 4.04 -21.89
C ASN A 284 13.67 5.36 -21.29
N ILE A 285 14.12 6.49 -21.85
CA ILE A 285 13.65 7.84 -21.47
C ILE A 285 12.13 7.97 -21.71
N LYS A 286 11.61 7.49 -22.84
CA LYS A 286 10.16 7.54 -23.16
C LYS A 286 9.30 6.81 -22.11
N GLN A 287 9.75 5.63 -21.67
CA GLN A 287 9.05 4.85 -20.63
C GLN A 287 9.11 5.58 -19.28
N SER A 288 10.28 6.13 -18.94
CA SER A 288 10.49 6.89 -17.71
C SER A 288 9.62 8.14 -17.65
N ILE A 289 9.51 8.91 -18.74
CA ILE A 289 8.62 10.09 -18.82
C ILE A 289 7.18 9.66 -18.56
N TYR A 290 6.68 8.66 -19.28
CA TYR A 290 5.30 8.19 -19.10
C TYR A 290 5.01 7.77 -17.65
N LEU A 291 5.88 6.93 -17.08
CA LEU A 291 5.70 6.44 -15.72
C LEU A 291 5.84 7.54 -14.67
N SER A 292 6.73 8.50 -14.92
CA SER A 292 6.89 9.69 -14.09
C SER A 292 5.63 10.55 -14.14
N THR A 293 5.02 10.77 -15.31
CA THR A 293 3.75 11.51 -15.44
C THR A 293 2.63 10.86 -14.62
N ILE A 294 2.49 9.53 -14.68
CA ILE A 294 1.50 8.82 -13.86
C ILE A 294 1.84 8.92 -12.37
N ALA A 295 3.09 8.67 -11.99
CA ALA A 295 3.52 8.76 -10.59
C ALA A 295 3.27 10.17 -10.01
N MET A 296 3.52 11.21 -10.80
CA MET A 296 3.20 12.59 -10.44
C MET A 296 1.69 12.80 -10.30
N GLY A 297 0.86 12.24 -11.17
CA GLY A 297 -0.60 12.25 -11.01
C GLY A 297 -1.07 11.59 -9.72
N VAL A 298 -0.50 10.43 -9.37
CA VAL A 298 -0.77 9.74 -8.10
C VAL A 298 -0.31 10.57 -6.89
N LEU A 299 0.86 11.20 -6.99
CA LEU A 299 1.40 12.07 -5.94
C LEU A 299 0.58 13.36 -5.75
N VAL A 300 0.13 13.96 -6.84
CA VAL A 300 -0.78 15.11 -6.79
C VAL A 300 -2.11 14.69 -6.17
N SER A 301 -2.64 13.51 -6.52
CA SER A 301 -3.83 12.97 -5.84
C SER A 301 -3.61 12.73 -4.34
N LEU A 302 -2.41 12.31 -3.94
CA LEU A 302 -2.01 12.18 -2.53
C LEU A 302 -1.99 13.53 -1.82
N LEU A 303 -1.32 14.52 -2.41
CA LEU A 303 -1.20 15.88 -1.86
C LEU A 303 -2.58 16.51 -1.74
N ILE A 304 -3.39 16.42 -2.79
CA ILE A 304 -4.79 16.85 -2.80
C ILE A 304 -5.54 16.16 -1.67
N GLN A 305 -5.37 14.85 -1.45
CA GLN A 305 -6.05 14.14 -0.36
C GLN A 305 -5.59 14.58 1.04
N VAL A 306 -4.30 14.85 1.22
CA VAL A 306 -3.72 15.36 2.48
C VAL A 306 -4.22 16.79 2.75
N LEU A 307 -4.28 17.65 1.73
CA LEU A 307 -4.85 19.00 1.82
C LEU A 307 -6.39 19.00 1.97
N LEU A 308 -7.12 18.08 1.32
CA LEU A 308 -8.58 17.92 1.44
C LEU A 308 -9.03 17.51 2.84
N SER A 309 -8.13 16.93 3.65
CA SER A 309 -8.40 16.70 5.08
C SER A 309 -8.54 18.01 5.87
N SER A 310 -8.11 19.15 5.29
CA SER A 310 -8.13 20.49 5.88
C SER A 310 -9.23 21.39 5.30
N MET A 311 -9.59 21.24 4.01
CA MET A 311 -10.60 22.08 3.35
C MET A 311 -11.71 21.23 2.71
N HIS A 312 -12.71 20.83 3.51
CA HIS A 312 -13.76 19.88 3.08
C HIS A 312 -14.75 20.46 2.05
N ASP A 313 -14.95 21.78 1.99
CA ASP A 313 -16.14 22.32 1.34
C ASP A 313 -15.96 22.83 -0.10
N THR A 314 -14.74 23.08 -0.56
CA THR A 314 -14.54 23.83 -1.82
C THR A 314 -14.24 22.94 -3.04
N LEU A 315 -13.72 21.73 -2.85
CA LEU A 315 -13.18 20.89 -3.94
C LEU A 315 -13.65 19.42 -3.93
N GLY A 316 -14.79 19.12 -3.29
CA GLY A 316 -15.48 17.83 -3.48
C GLY A 316 -16.07 17.67 -4.89
N LYS A 317 -16.39 18.79 -5.55
CA LYS A 317 -17.04 18.83 -6.86
C LYS A 317 -16.19 18.25 -8.01
N PRO A 318 -14.90 18.58 -8.20
CA PRO A 318 -14.13 18.04 -9.33
C PRO A 318 -13.74 16.57 -9.19
N LEU A 319 -13.45 16.08 -7.96
CA LEU A 319 -13.17 14.65 -7.75
C LEU A 319 -14.44 13.81 -7.99
N ALA A 320 -15.59 14.26 -7.47
CA ALA A 320 -16.88 13.64 -7.75
C ALA A 320 -17.25 13.73 -9.25
N LYS A 321 -16.88 14.82 -9.94
CA LYS A 321 -17.12 14.99 -11.38
C LYS A 321 -16.23 14.09 -12.23
N CYS A 322 -14.95 13.94 -11.90
CA CYS A 322 -14.04 13.01 -12.58
C CYS A 322 -14.47 11.55 -12.33
N LEU A 323 -14.85 11.22 -11.10
CA LEU A 323 -15.29 9.87 -10.77
C LEU A 323 -16.68 9.54 -11.32
N GLY A 324 -17.57 10.54 -11.34
CA GLY A 324 -18.87 10.48 -12.01
C GLY A 324 -18.70 10.34 -13.51
N PHE A 325 -17.75 11.05 -14.13
CA PHE A 325 -17.39 10.88 -15.54
C PHE A 325 -16.83 9.49 -15.84
N LEU A 326 -15.98 8.94 -14.96
CA LEU A 326 -15.47 7.57 -15.09
C LEU A 326 -16.57 6.52 -14.92
N HIS A 327 -17.52 6.79 -14.02
CA HIS A 327 -18.70 5.95 -13.81
C HIS A 327 -19.64 6.03 -15.03
N ASP A 328 -19.94 7.22 -15.55
CA ASP A 328 -20.73 7.42 -16.77
C ASP A 328 -20.05 6.76 -17.97
N LEU A 329 -18.77 7.05 -18.23
CA LEU A 329 -18.04 6.52 -19.38
C LEU A 329 -18.01 4.98 -19.42
N LEU A 330 -18.06 4.31 -18.27
CA LEU A 330 -18.05 2.85 -18.19
C LEU A 330 -19.45 2.22 -18.10
N PHE A 331 -20.44 2.89 -17.51
CA PHE A 331 -21.80 2.39 -17.35
C PHE A 331 -22.81 2.95 -18.38
N HIS A 332 -22.38 3.82 -19.31
CA HIS A 332 -23.25 4.39 -20.37
C HIS A 332 -23.73 3.39 -21.43
N ALA A 333 -23.47 2.09 -21.28
CA ALA A 333 -24.03 1.06 -22.17
C ALA A 333 -25.45 0.60 -21.78
N GLU A 334 -26.00 1.04 -20.64
CA GLU A 334 -27.41 0.83 -20.31
C GLU A 334 -28.05 2.10 -19.76
N GLY A 335 -28.88 2.79 -20.55
CA GLY A 335 -29.81 3.80 -20.05
C GLY A 335 -29.98 5.00 -20.98
N GLU A 336 -30.65 4.78 -22.11
CA GLU A 336 -31.19 5.88 -22.92
C GLU A 336 -32.32 6.59 -22.15
N GLN A 337 -32.25 7.92 -22.10
CA GLN A 337 -33.13 8.82 -21.37
C GLN A 337 -34.56 8.86 -21.95
N VAL A 338 -35.55 9.12 -21.09
CA VAL A 338 -36.70 9.97 -21.45
C VAL A 338 -36.82 11.06 -20.39
N ASN A 339 -36.61 12.30 -20.82
CA ASN A 339 -36.76 13.53 -20.04
C ASN A 339 -38.17 14.11 -20.25
N THR A 340 -38.75 14.79 -19.24
CA THR A 340 -39.47 16.11 -19.29
C THR A 340 -40.21 16.39 -17.95
N PRO A 341 -40.73 17.62 -17.64
CA PRO A 341 -39.98 18.74 -17.05
C PRO A 341 -40.62 19.29 -15.75
N VAL A 342 -39.98 20.33 -15.20
CA VAL A 342 -40.19 21.08 -13.92
C VAL A 342 -41.54 21.85 -13.83
N SER A 343 -42.15 21.99 -12.63
CA SER A 343 -42.42 23.27 -11.88
C SER A 343 -43.31 23.09 -10.60
N PRO A 344 -43.60 24.10 -9.73
CA PRO A 344 -43.10 24.17 -8.34
C PRO A 344 -44.19 24.31 -7.24
N GLU A 345 -43.75 24.51 -5.99
CA GLU A 345 -44.46 24.96 -4.77
C GLU A 345 -45.28 23.94 -3.93
N ALA A 346 -44.90 23.78 -2.66
CA ALA A 346 -45.66 24.29 -1.50
C ALA A 346 -45.06 23.77 -0.17
N SER A 347 -44.85 24.71 0.74
CA SER A 347 -44.48 24.56 2.15
C SER A 347 -45.52 23.81 2.98
N VAL A 348 -45.11 22.91 3.89
CA VAL A 348 -45.75 22.75 5.21
C VAL A 348 -44.71 22.26 6.24
N ASP A 349 -44.62 23.01 7.32
CA ASP A 349 -43.86 22.78 8.54
C ASP A 349 -44.65 21.81 9.45
N VAL A 350 -44.05 20.68 9.87
CA VAL A 350 -44.58 19.87 10.98
C VAL A 350 -43.45 19.38 11.86
N ARG A 351 -43.43 19.94 13.07
CA ARG A 351 -42.70 19.52 14.26
C ARG A 351 -42.96 18.04 14.56
N SER A 352 -41.89 17.25 14.77
CA SER A 352 -42.02 15.89 15.29
C SER A 352 -41.03 15.65 16.43
N GLU A 353 -41.60 15.14 17.51
CA GLU A 353 -41.03 14.90 18.82
C GLU A 353 -39.92 13.84 18.83
N ALA A 354 -39.11 13.89 19.88
CA ALA A 354 -37.96 13.02 20.13
C ALA A 354 -38.39 11.54 20.23
N SER A 355 -38.17 10.77 19.16
CA SER A 355 -38.18 9.31 19.20
C SER A 355 -36.77 8.78 19.50
N VAL A 356 -36.66 7.94 20.53
CA VAL A 356 -35.47 7.13 20.84
C VAL A 356 -35.04 6.35 19.58
N GLU A 357 -33.85 6.64 19.07
CA GLU A 357 -33.31 6.11 17.82
C GLU A 357 -32.90 4.62 17.98
N VAL A 358 -33.85 3.71 17.78
CA VAL A 358 -33.54 2.28 17.60
C VAL A 358 -33.06 2.08 16.16
N ARG A 359 -31.75 1.94 15.99
CA ARG A 359 -31.12 1.72 14.68
C ARG A 359 -31.60 0.37 14.08
N PRO A 360 -32.22 0.33 12.89
CA PRO A 360 -32.81 -0.90 12.35
C PRO A 360 -31.75 -1.96 12.06
N GLU A 361 -31.99 -3.24 12.40
CA GLU A 361 -31.05 -4.35 12.21
C GLU A 361 -30.47 -4.43 10.79
N ALA A 362 -31.30 -4.15 9.77
CA ALA A 362 -30.87 -4.13 8.37
C ALA A 362 -29.73 -3.12 8.09
N SER A 363 -29.71 -1.98 8.78
CA SER A 363 -28.67 -0.96 8.64
C SER A 363 -27.33 -1.39 9.24
N VAL A 364 -27.36 -2.19 10.32
CA VAL A 364 -26.17 -2.71 10.99
C VAL A 364 -25.50 -3.80 10.14
N VAL A 365 -26.30 -4.69 9.55
CA VAL A 365 -25.82 -5.75 8.66
C VAL A 365 -25.16 -5.16 7.41
N GLU A 366 -25.76 -4.12 6.82
CA GLU A 366 -25.21 -3.48 5.62
C GLU A 366 -23.88 -2.74 5.91
N GLU A 367 -23.77 -2.05 7.06
CA GLU A 367 -22.51 -1.46 7.49
C GLU A 367 -21.40 -2.50 7.71
N GLU A 368 -21.74 -3.68 8.22
CA GLU A 368 -20.77 -4.77 8.40
C GLU A 368 -20.31 -5.33 7.06
N ARG A 369 -21.23 -5.54 6.10
CA ARG A 369 -20.91 -6.00 4.73
C ARG A 369 -20.01 -5.00 4.00
N VAL A 370 -20.37 -3.72 4.04
CA VAL A 370 -19.55 -2.63 3.51
C VAL A 370 -18.16 -2.66 4.13
N ARG A 371 -18.06 -2.81 5.46
CA ARG A 371 -16.78 -2.88 6.17
C ARG A 371 -15.94 -4.08 5.77
N LYS A 372 -16.56 -5.25 5.56
CA LYS A 372 -15.87 -6.46 5.06
C LYS A 372 -15.31 -6.21 3.66
N ARG A 373 -16.12 -5.67 2.73
CA ARG A 373 -15.69 -5.32 1.37
C ARG A 373 -14.48 -4.38 1.35
N HIS A 374 -14.48 -3.34 2.18
CA HIS A 374 -13.33 -2.43 2.31
C HIS A 374 -12.04 -3.16 2.70
N LYS A 375 -12.12 -4.10 3.66
CA LYS A 375 -10.94 -4.88 4.07
C LYS A 375 -10.44 -5.77 2.93
N TYR A 376 -11.33 -6.40 2.18
CA TYR A 376 -10.96 -7.23 1.03
C TYR A 376 -10.29 -6.42 -0.08
N LEU A 377 -10.88 -5.29 -0.48
CA LEU A 377 -10.28 -4.41 -1.49
C LEU A 377 -8.89 -3.93 -1.09
N MET A 378 -8.71 -3.62 0.20
CA MET A 378 -7.44 -3.17 0.74
C MET A 378 -6.37 -4.25 0.70
N LEU A 379 -6.73 -5.48 1.10
CA LEU A 379 -5.82 -6.63 1.02
C LEU A 379 -5.46 -6.95 -0.42
N LEU A 380 -6.43 -6.88 -1.34
CA LEU A 380 -6.24 -7.14 -2.75
C LEU A 380 -5.35 -6.09 -3.42
N ALA A 381 -5.55 -4.80 -3.10
CA ALA A 381 -4.69 -3.72 -3.56
C ALA A 381 -3.25 -3.85 -3.03
N ILE A 382 -3.09 -4.23 -1.77
CA ILE A 382 -1.77 -4.46 -1.16
C ILE A 382 -1.07 -5.64 -1.84
N LEU A 383 -1.81 -6.71 -2.14
CA LEU A 383 -1.27 -7.87 -2.85
C LEU A 383 -0.81 -7.49 -4.26
N ALA A 384 -1.66 -6.82 -5.04
CA ALA A 384 -1.33 -6.41 -6.40
C ALA A 384 -0.19 -5.40 -6.45
N ALA A 385 -0.19 -4.38 -5.56
CA ALA A 385 0.95 -3.47 -5.42
C ALA A 385 2.25 -4.22 -5.12
N SER A 386 2.22 -5.24 -4.25
CA SER A 386 3.41 -6.04 -3.92
C SER A 386 3.97 -6.77 -5.14
N ILE A 387 3.10 -7.55 -5.80
CA ILE A 387 3.47 -8.37 -6.95
C ILE A 387 3.95 -7.49 -8.10
N ALA A 388 3.23 -6.41 -8.39
CA ALA A 388 3.54 -5.52 -9.50
C ALA A 388 4.83 -4.72 -9.26
N TYR A 389 5.12 -4.32 -8.02
CA TYR A 389 6.38 -3.68 -7.68
C TYR A 389 7.56 -4.63 -7.89
N GLN A 390 7.47 -5.85 -7.35
CA GLN A 390 8.53 -6.86 -7.50
C GLN A 390 8.75 -7.24 -8.97
N ALA A 391 7.69 -7.55 -9.70
CA ALA A 391 7.77 -7.92 -11.10
C ALA A 391 8.26 -6.77 -11.99
N GLY A 392 7.95 -5.52 -11.63
CA GLY A 392 8.41 -4.36 -12.39
C GLY A 392 9.92 -4.11 -12.24
N LEU A 393 10.49 -4.39 -11.07
CA LEU A 393 11.93 -4.28 -10.82
C LEU A 393 12.72 -5.51 -11.23
N ASN A 394 12.07 -6.68 -11.26
CA ASN A 394 12.63 -7.96 -11.70
C ASN A 394 11.71 -8.56 -12.78
N PRO A 395 11.80 -8.08 -14.03
CA PRO A 395 10.93 -8.52 -15.10
C PRO A 395 11.18 -10.00 -15.44
N PRO A 396 10.16 -10.68 -16.00
CA PRO A 396 10.26 -12.06 -16.42
C PRO A 396 11.39 -12.25 -17.44
N GLY A 397 12.12 -13.35 -17.29
CA GLY A 397 13.33 -13.64 -18.07
C GLY A 397 14.61 -13.01 -17.50
N GLY A 398 14.51 -12.16 -16.47
CA GLY A 398 15.68 -11.55 -15.83
C GLY A 398 16.36 -10.51 -16.72
N PHE A 399 17.66 -10.34 -16.48
CA PHE A 399 18.49 -9.32 -17.14
C PHE A 399 19.67 -9.97 -17.84
N TRP A 400 20.18 -9.31 -18.87
CA TRP A 400 21.45 -9.68 -19.47
C TRP A 400 22.61 -9.35 -18.54
N SER A 401 23.55 -10.28 -18.43
CA SER A 401 24.77 -10.14 -17.62
C SER A 401 26.04 -9.89 -18.44
N ASP A 402 25.95 -9.90 -19.76
CA ASP A 402 27.05 -9.60 -20.69
C ASP A 402 26.63 -8.58 -21.76
N ASP A 403 27.61 -8.08 -22.54
CA ASP A 403 27.40 -7.05 -23.57
C ASP A 403 27.44 -7.62 -25.00
N LYS A 404 27.07 -8.89 -25.19
CA LYS A 404 27.23 -9.59 -26.48
C LYS A 404 26.03 -9.42 -27.41
N GLY A 405 26.01 -8.27 -28.10
CA GLY A 405 24.95 -7.94 -29.07
C GLY A 405 23.65 -7.45 -28.39
N HIS A 406 23.73 -7.15 -27.10
CA HIS A 406 22.69 -6.58 -26.28
C HIS A 406 23.35 -5.74 -25.18
N VAL A 407 22.56 -4.92 -24.47
CA VAL A 407 23.08 -4.04 -23.43
C VAL A 407 22.89 -4.71 -22.07
N SER A 408 23.96 -4.90 -21.31
CA SER A 408 23.90 -5.47 -19.96
C SER A 408 22.87 -4.75 -19.09
N GLY A 409 22.14 -5.52 -18.29
CA GLY A 409 21.09 -5.02 -17.41
C GLY A 409 19.79 -4.63 -18.13
N ASN A 410 19.70 -4.78 -19.46
CA ASN A 410 18.42 -4.76 -20.15
C ASN A 410 17.63 -6.04 -19.81
N PRO A 411 16.29 -5.96 -19.69
CA PRO A 411 15.46 -7.14 -19.53
C PRO A 411 15.61 -8.09 -20.74
N VAL A 412 15.87 -9.36 -20.51
CA VAL A 412 16.06 -10.36 -21.58
C VAL A 412 14.82 -10.45 -22.48
N LEU A 413 13.63 -10.44 -21.88
CA LEU A 413 12.36 -10.50 -22.60
C LEU A 413 12.18 -9.32 -23.57
N ARG A 414 12.76 -8.15 -23.27
CA ARG A 414 12.68 -6.97 -24.15
C ARG A 414 13.35 -7.22 -25.49
N ASP A 415 14.53 -7.85 -25.46
CA ASP A 415 15.36 -8.01 -26.66
C ASP A 415 14.89 -9.23 -27.48
N ILE A 416 14.43 -10.30 -26.82
CA ILE A 416 13.88 -11.48 -27.52
C ILE A 416 12.48 -11.21 -28.07
N ASN A 417 11.59 -10.59 -27.28
CA ASN A 417 10.21 -10.33 -27.69
C ASN A 417 9.69 -8.99 -27.16
N HIS A 418 10.05 -7.94 -27.89
CA HIS A 418 9.69 -6.56 -27.54
C HIS A 418 8.18 -6.33 -27.35
N ARG A 419 7.33 -7.02 -28.12
CA ARG A 419 5.85 -6.88 -28.00
C ARG A 419 5.36 -7.38 -26.64
N ARG A 420 5.81 -8.57 -26.22
CA ARG A 420 5.44 -9.15 -24.92
C ARG A 420 5.97 -8.33 -23.77
N PHE A 421 7.23 -7.91 -23.84
CA PHE A 421 7.81 -7.05 -22.83
C PHE A 421 7.03 -5.74 -22.67
N LYS A 422 6.61 -5.09 -23.78
CA LYS A 422 5.75 -3.91 -23.72
C LYS A 422 4.43 -4.23 -23.00
N ILE A 423 3.71 -5.27 -23.42
CA ILE A 423 2.43 -5.66 -22.78
C ILE A 423 2.64 -5.88 -21.28
N PHE A 424 3.62 -6.69 -20.91
CA PHE A 424 4.00 -6.92 -19.51
C PHE A 424 4.23 -5.60 -18.77
N PHE A 425 5.13 -4.75 -19.28
CA PHE A 425 5.53 -3.50 -18.64
C PHE A 425 4.34 -2.56 -18.42
N TRP A 426 3.55 -2.29 -19.45
CA TRP A 426 2.43 -1.34 -19.38
C TRP A 426 1.33 -1.81 -18.42
N PHE A 427 0.90 -3.06 -18.55
CA PHE A 427 -0.16 -3.60 -17.69
C PHE A 427 0.31 -3.79 -16.24
N ASN A 428 1.57 -4.22 -16.03
CA ASN A 428 2.13 -4.34 -14.69
C ASN A 428 2.25 -2.98 -13.99
N SER A 429 2.73 -1.95 -14.69
CA SER A 429 2.84 -0.61 -14.12
C SER A 429 1.48 0.04 -13.90
N PHE A 430 0.51 -0.20 -14.78
CA PHE A 430 -0.87 0.22 -14.54
C PHE A 430 -1.42 -0.42 -13.26
N ALA A 431 -1.24 -1.72 -13.07
CA ALA A 431 -1.68 -2.42 -11.87
C ALA A 431 -1.02 -1.85 -10.61
N PHE A 432 0.30 -1.66 -10.63
CA PHE A 432 1.00 -1.04 -9.50
C PHE A 432 0.42 0.35 -9.14
N MET A 433 0.26 1.24 -10.13
CA MET A 433 -0.23 2.59 -9.90
C MET A 433 -1.70 2.62 -9.47
N ALA A 434 -2.56 1.80 -10.09
CA ALA A 434 -3.97 1.67 -9.73
C ALA A 434 -4.15 1.12 -8.31
N SER A 435 -3.37 0.10 -7.94
CA SER A 435 -3.33 -0.44 -6.58
C SER A 435 -2.94 0.61 -5.53
N ILE A 436 -1.92 1.43 -5.81
CA ILE A 436 -1.53 2.52 -4.91
C ILE A 436 -2.66 3.55 -4.77
N VAL A 437 -3.30 3.96 -5.87
CA VAL A 437 -4.47 4.86 -5.84
C VAL A 437 -5.60 4.27 -5.00
N VAL A 438 -5.92 2.98 -5.16
CA VAL A 438 -6.95 2.31 -4.34
C VAL A 438 -6.58 2.32 -2.86
N ILE A 439 -5.34 2.00 -2.50
CA ILE A 439 -4.86 2.05 -1.10
C ILE A 439 -5.05 3.45 -0.51
N ILE A 440 -4.70 4.48 -1.27
CA ILE A 440 -4.81 5.88 -0.87
C ILE A 440 -6.28 6.27 -0.68
N LEU A 441 -7.15 5.94 -1.63
CA LEU A 441 -8.58 6.22 -1.54
C LEU A 441 -9.22 5.52 -0.34
N LEU A 442 -8.83 4.26 -0.07
CA LEU A 442 -9.30 3.48 1.08
C LEU A 442 -8.83 4.05 2.44
N LEU A 443 -7.67 4.71 2.46
CA LEU A 443 -7.11 5.32 3.68
C LEU A 443 -7.86 6.59 4.09
N SER A 444 -8.47 7.32 3.15
CA SER A 444 -9.15 8.59 3.42
C SER A 444 -10.50 8.43 4.12
N LYS A 445 -10.66 9.11 5.28
CA LYS A 445 -11.96 9.20 5.99
C LYS A 445 -13.01 9.93 5.18
N SER A 446 -12.58 11.03 4.54
CA SER A 446 -13.43 12.01 3.89
C SER A 446 -14.09 11.40 2.65
N ILE A 447 -13.31 10.62 1.90
CA ILE A 447 -13.77 9.95 0.67
C ILE A 447 -14.75 8.80 0.98
N ARG A 448 -14.50 8.01 2.05
CA ARG A 448 -15.37 6.89 2.46
C ARG A 448 -16.78 7.31 2.90
N LYS A 449 -16.99 8.56 3.30
CA LYS A 449 -18.29 9.01 3.83
C LYS A 449 -19.16 9.75 2.81
N LYS A 450 -18.60 10.38 1.76
CA LYS A 450 -19.38 11.26 0.87
C LYS A 450 -19.01 11.33 -0.62
N ALA A 451 -17.87 10.80 -1.10
CA ALA A 451 -17.37 11.20 -2.44
C ALA A 451 -17.14 10.09 -3.49
N VAL A 452 -16.94 8.83 -3.08
CA VAL A 452 -16.63 7.73 -4.03
C VAL A 452 -17.52 6.53 -3.75
N PRO A 453 -18.38 6.11 -4.71
CA PRO A 453 -19.12 4.86 -4.59
C PRO A 453 -18.15 3.69 -4.45
N ILE A 454 -18.38 2.81 -3.49
CA ILE A 454 -17.62 1.56 -3.32
C ILE A 454 -17.60 0.74 -4.62
N GLY A 455 -18.63 0.88 -5.46
CA GLY A 455 -18.71 0.29 -6.80
C GLY A 455 -17.56 0.71 -7.72
N VAL A 456 -17.20 2.00 -7.74
CA VAL A 456 -16.06 2.48 -8.56
C VAL A 456 -14.75 1.88 -8.07
N LEU A 457 -14.58 1.76 -6.76
CA LEU A 457 -13.38 1.14 -6.20
C LEU A 457 -13.28 -0.35 -6.52
N HIS A 458 -14.40 -1.08 -6.50
CA HIS A 458 -14.44 -2.47 -6.95
C HIS A 458 -14.12 -2.59 -8.44
N LEU A 459 -14.63 -1.68 -9.26
CA LEU A 459 -14.36 -1.67 -10.68
C LEU A 459 -12.87 -1.42 -10.99
N ILE A 460 -12.27 -0.40 -10.36
CA ILE A 460 -10.82 -0.14 -10.47
C ILE A 460 -10.04 -1.38 -10.05
N MET A 461 -10.46 -2.04 -8.98
CA MET A 461 -9.84 -3.28 -8.50
C MET A 461 -9.98 -4.46 -9.48
N ILE A 462 -11.12 -4.62 -10.15
CA ILE A 462 -11.30 -5.64 -11.20
C ILE A 462 -10.36 -5.35 -12.37
N LEU A 463 -10.29 -4.10 -12.81
CA LEU A 463 -9.40 -3.68 -13.90
C LEU A 463 -7.92 -3.88 -13.53
N ASP A 464 -7.55 -3.60 -12.28
CA ASP A 464 -6.23 -3.85 -11.70
C ASP A 464 -5.87 -5.36 -11.73
N MET A 465 -6.77 -6.23 -11.29
CA MET A 465 -6.56 -7.68 -11.36
C MET A 465 -6.45 -8.19 -12.80
N LEU A 466 -7.27 -7.68 -13.72
CA LEU A 466 -7.19 -8.02 -15.14
C LEU A 466 -5.86 -7.57 -15.76
N ALA A 467 -5.37 -6.39 -15.37
CA ALA A 467 -4.06 -5.91 -15.79
C ALA A 467 -2.93 -6.79 -15.25
N LEU A 468 -2.97 -7.16 -13.96
CA LEU A 468 -1.98 -8.06 -13.37
C LEU A 468 -1.98 -9.44 -14.05
N MET A 469 -3.17 -9.98 -14.34
CA MET A 469 -3.33 -11.25 -15.05
C MET A 469 -2.80 -11.17 -16.50
N THR A 470 -3.02 -10.04 -17.18
CA THR A 470 -2.47 -9.80 -18.53
C THR A 470 -0.95 -9.68 -18.50
N ALA A 471 -0.39 -9.01 -17.49
CA ALA A 471 1.05 -8.93 -17.29
C ALA A 471 1.64 -10.31 -17.03
N PHE A 472 1.05 -11.09 -16.13
CA PHE A 472 1.45 -12.47 -15.86
C PHE A 472 1.43 -13.33 -17.12
N ALA A 473 0.36 -13.24 -17.93
CA ALA A 473 0.26 -13.97 -19.20
C ALA A 473 1.37 -13.60 -20.18
N ALA A 474 1.66 -12.30 -20.32
CA ALA A 474 2.72 -11.80 -21.20
C ALA A 474 4.12 -12.21 -20.74
N GLY A 475 4.34 -12.26 -19.42
CA GLY A 475 5.62 -12.56 -18.80
C GLY A 475 5.98 -14.05 -18.73
N SER A 476 5.00 -14.90 -18.42
CA SER A 476 5.24 -16.32 -18.15
C SER A 476 5.39 -17.18 -19.42
N CYS A 477 4.96 -16.68 -20.58
CA CYS A 477 4.94 -17.48 -21.80
C CYS A 477 6.24 -17.34 -22.60
N SER A 478 6.97 -18.43 -22.76
CA SER A 478 8.14 -18.51 -23.64
C SER A 478 7.74 -18.77 -25.10
N LYS A 479 6.86 -19.76 -25.37
CA LYS A 479 6.44 -20.16 -26.73
C LYS A 479 5.13 -19.50 -27.18
N LEU A 480 4.88 -19.42 -28.48
CA LEU A 480 3.63 -18.85 -29.02
C LEU A 480 2.40 -19.72 -28.70
N ARG A 481 2.53 -21.06 -28.78
CA ARG A 481 1.44 -21.99 -28.47
C ARG A 481 0.97 -21.89 -27.02
N THR A 482 1.88 -21.89 -26.05
CA THR A 482 1.55 -21.74 -24.63
C THR A 482 0.95 -20.37 -24.33
N SER A 483 1.39 -19.33 -25.06
CA SER A 483 0.82 -17.99 -24.98
C SER A 483 -0.64 -17.92 -25.40
N VAL A 484 -1.05 -18.64 -26.46
CA VAL A 484 -2.46 -18.69 -26.88
C VAL A 484 -3.33 -19.32 -25.80
N TYR A 485 -2.89 -20.41 -25.17
CA TYR A 485 -3.63 -21.04 -24.07
C TYR A 485 -3.81 -20.11 -22.87
N VAL A 486 -2.75 -19.42 -22.45
CA VAL A 486 -2.84 -18.52 -21.30
C VAL A 486 -3.71 -17.30 -21.62
N TYR A 487 -3.59 -16.69 -22.81
CA TYR A 487 -4.47 -15.59 -23.21
C TYR A 487 -5.93 -16.04 -23.39
N ALA A 488 -6.18 -17.26 -23.88
CA ALA A 488 -7.51 -17.84 -23.94
C ALA A 488 -8.10 -18.06 -22.54
N LEU A 489 -7.28 -18.49 -21.56
CA LEU A 489 -7.70 -18.59 -20.16
C LEU A 489 -8.05 -17.21 -19.59
N VAL A 490 -7.23 -16.18 -19.84
CA VAL A 490 -7.53 -14.80 -19.43
C VAL A 490 -8.85 -14.33 -20.04
N GLY A 491 -9.05 -14.56 -21.34
CA GLY A 491 -10.30 -14.24 -22.03
C GLY A 491 -11.50 -14.99 -21.46
N CYS A 492 -11.34 -16.28 -21.15
CA CYS A 492 -12.38 -17.09 -20.51
C CYS A 492 -12.76 -16.52 -19.13
N VAL A 493 -11.77 -16.14 -18.30
CA VAL A 493 -12.04 -15.49 -17.00
C VAL A 493 -12.80 -14.18 -17.18
N VAL A 494 -12.43 -13.35 -18.17
CA VAL A 494 -13.16 -12.11 -18.49
C VAL A 494 -14.61 -12.41 -18.89
N VAL A 495 -14.82 -13.40 -19.77
CA VAL A 495 -16.17 -13.81 -20.22
C VAL A 495 -17.01 -14.31 -19.05
N ILE A 496 -16.44 -15.13 -18.16
CA ILE A 496 -17.11 -15.60 -16.94
C ILE A 496 -17.48 -14.42 -16.03
N LEU A 497 -16.57 -13.46 -15.84
CA LEU A 497 -16.85 -12.27 -15.02
C LEU A 497 -17.97 -11.42 -15.62
N LEU A 498 -17.97 -11.21 -16.94
CA LEU A 498 -19.04 -10.50 -17.65
C LEU A 498 -20.38 -11.24 -17.51
N LEU A 499 -20.39 -12.55 -17.70
CA LEU A 499 -21.58 -13.38 -17.48
C LEU A 499 -22.11 -13.27 -16.04
N LEU A 500 -21.24 -13.32 -15.05
CA LEU A 500 -21.62 -13.15 -13.64
C LEU A 500 -22.22 -11.75 -13.39
N ILE A 501 -21.65 -10.70 -13.97
CA ILE A 501 -22.17 -9.33 -13.85
C ILE A 501 -23.56 -9.24 -14.52
N ILE A 502 -23.73 -9.80 -15.72
CA ILE A 502 -25.01 -9.80 -16.44
C ILE A 502 -26.07 -10.58 -15.67
N VAL A 503 -25.74 -11.78 -15.19
CA VAL A 503 -26.68 -12.62 -14.43
C VAL A 503 -27.06 -11.95 -13.11
N THR A 504 -26.10 -11.38 -12.37
CA THR A 504 -26.40 -10.67 -11.12
C THR A 504 -27.23 -9.40 -11.36
N SER A 505 -26.98 -8.68 -12.45
CA SER A 505 -27.80 -7.53 -12.88
C SER A 505 -29.22 -7.95 -13.27
N ALA A 506 -29.36 -9.05 -14.03
CA ALA A 506 -30.66 -9.59 -14.43
C ALA A 506 -31.49 -10.06 -13.23
N ILE A 507 -30.86 -10.76 -12.28
CA ILE A 507 -31.50 -11.17 -11.02
C ILE A 507 -31.92 -9.93 -10.21
N ALA A 508 -31.07 -8.90 -10.12
CA ALA A 508 -31.41 -7.66 -9.43
C ALA A 508 -32.57 -6.91 -10.09
N LYS A 509 -32.66 -6.91 -11.43
CA LYS A 509 -33.81 -6.37 -12.18
C LYS A 509 -35.09 -7.17 -11.91
N TYR A 510 -34.99 -8.50 -11.81
CA TYR A 510 -36.13 -9.40 -11.56
C TYR A 510 -36.67 -9.32 -10.13
N TRP A 511 -35.81 -8.99 -9.15
CA TRP A 511 -36.17 -8.91 -7.73
C TRP A 511 -36.57 -7.50 -7.27
N LYS A 512 -36.54 -6.48 -8.15
CA LYS A 512 -37.02 -5.15 -7.81
C LYS A 512 -38.56 -5.23 -7.64
N PRO A 513 -39.14 -5.02 -6.45
CA PRO A 513 -40.58 -5.14 -6.26
C PRO A 513 -41.28 -4.15 -7.18
N ARG A 514 -42.32 -4.61 -7.88
CA ARG A 514 -43.17 -3.82 -8.77
C ARG A 514 -44.05 -2.89 -7.94
N GLU A 515 -43.44 -1.85 -7.37
CA GLU A 515 -44.14 -0.74 -6.75
C GLU A 515 -44.71 0.14 -7.87
N GLY A 516 -45.91 -0.21 -8.34
CA GLY A 516 -46.54 0.46 -9.47
C GLY A 516 -47.52 -0.42 -10.23
N SER A 517 -48.58 -0.86 -9.57
CA SER A 517 -49.83 -1.19 -10.24
C SER A 517 -50.96 -0.73 -9.33
N GLY A 518 -51.49 0.45 -9.60
CA GLY A 518 -52.65 0.98 -8.92
C GLY A 518 -53.81 0.00 -9.03
N ILE A 519 -54.32 -0.43 -7.88
CA ILE A 519 -55.69 -0.92 -7.77
C ILE A 519 -56.46 0.21 -7.11
N ASN A 520 -57.24 0.91 -7.94
CA ASN A 520 -58.32 1.76 -7.50
C ASN A 520 -59.27 0.93 -6.63
N SER A 521 -59.35 1.23 -5.33
CA SER A 521 -60.54 0.91 -4.53
C SER A 521 -61.07 2.19 -3.90
N LEU A 522 -62.10 2.70 -4.57
CA LEU A 522 -63.25 3.48 -4.12
C LEU A 522 -63.11 4.38 -2.87
N ARG A 523 -63.20 5.68 -3.12
CA ARG A 523 -63.44 6.75 -2.15
C ARG A 523 -64.89 6.68 -1.65
N ARG A 524 -65.06 6.44 -0.33
CA ARG A 524 -65.99 6.98 0.71
C ARG A 524 -67.44 7.41 0.32
N PRO A 525 -68.44 7.31 1.23
CA PRO A 525 -68.50 8.22 2.39
C PRO A 525 -68.96 7.57 3.72
N GLU A 526 -68.39 8.06 4.83
CA GLU A 526 -69.04 8.02 6.14
C GLU A 526 -70.20 9.02 6.19
N PRO A 527 -71.20 8.77 7.05
CA PRO A 527 -71.79 9.87 7.79
C PRO A 527 -71.95 9.58 9.29
N VAL A 528 -71.38 10.51 10.07
CA VAL A 528 -72.01 11.29 11.15
C VAL A 528 -72.41 10.58 12.45
N SER A 529 -71.73 11.02 13.52
CA SER A 529 -72.06 10.91 14.94
C SER A 529 -73.46 11.45 15.31
N GLY A 530 -74.17 10.78 16.22
CA GLY A 530 -75.29 11.41 16.94
C GLY A 530 -76.18 10.49 17.79
N ALA A 531 -75.96 10.56 19.11
CA ALA A 531 -76.96 10.57 20.20
C ALA A 531 -77.76 9.29 20.62
N ASN A 532 -77.52 8.95 21.89
CA ASN A 532 -78.49 8.70 22.98
C ASN A 532 -79.37 7.42 23.09
N THR A 533 -79.42 6.98 24.35
CA THR A 533 -80.52 6.38 25.16
C THR A 533 -80.78 4.85 25.21
N SER A 534 -80.60 4.34 26.44
CA SER A 534 -81.38 3.32 27.20
C SER A 534 -81.77 1.99 26.56
N ALA A 535 -81.30 0.87 27.16
CA ALA A 535 -81.96 0.14 28.24
C ALA A 535 -80.98 -0.90 28.83
#